data_AF-A0A2T4GCQ0-F1
#
_entry.id   AF-A0A2T4GCQ0-F1
#
_cell.length_a   1.000
_cell.length_b   1.000
_cell.length_c   1.000
_cell.angle_alpha   90.00
_cell.angle_beta   90.00
_cell.angle_gamma   90.00
#
_symmetry.space_group_name_H-M   'P 1'
#
loop_
_entity.id
_entity.type
_entity.pdbx_description
1 polymer ?
#
loop_
_entity_poly.entity_id
_entity_poly.type
_entity_poly.pdbx_seq_one_letter_code
_entity_poly.pdbx_strand_id
1 'polypeptide(L)'
;MFSILEPITYIYTGVQDFLDRSQRSWLAACAAWNEVPDAPTRRLPVQNAKAIIGHKEWAIERARCVAQESFDDARLVFWTDASMCRGSVGWAAVFREDRTWVRIMARGSGGDSSRIAELQAIDLALDCTIQLVKKKTENGKGRLQVLEVYSDCQAALLCLRKALRDLLALDTDNEDRRFKYKTIKSQVAQNIALEMGRKVIKLQEVGIYAEFHWVPRNKAIGNILADKGAGLARMGVGCDYTLNNALIEFLPADPVGEGDDNEKSVCLEHVYATVPQKHMAEEITSTLRERAAAVKEILAEMAQDAAKEKEREAT
;
A
#
# COMPACT_ATOMS: atom_id res chain seq x y z
N MET A 1 -5.46 25.05 -44.67
CA MET A 1 -4.49 24.02 -44.30
C MET A 1 -3.68 24.59 -43.14
N PHE A 2 -4.09 24.34 -41.89
CA PHE A 2 -3.41 24.83 -40.70
C PHE A 2 -2.81 23.63 -39.96
N SER A 3 -1.49 23.54 -39.97
CA SER A 3 -0.72 22.56 -39.22
C SER A 3 -0.75 22.92 -37.74
N ILE A 4 -1.57 22.21 -36.96
CA ILE A 4 -1.49 22.25 -35.49
C ILE A 4 -0.38 21.28 -35.10
N LEU A 5 0.86 21.79 -35.09
CA LEU A 5 1.95 21.22 -34.33
C LEU A 5 1.84 21.80 -32.92
N GLU A 6 0.97 21.23 -32.08
CA GLU A 6 1.04 21.48 -30.64
C GLU A 6 2.25 20.73 -30.07
N PRO A 7 3.12 21.38 -29.26
CA PRO A 7 4.39 20.80 -28.89
C PRO A 7 4.17 19.75 -27.81
N ILE A 8 4.52 18.51 -28.16
CA ILE A 8 4.69 17.36 -27.27
C ILE A 8 5.44 17.73 -25.97
N THR A 9 6.26 18.78 -25.99
CA THR A 9 7.06 19.33 -24.88
C THR A 9 6.30 19.60 -23.57
N TYR A 10 5.01 19.99 -23.60
CA TYR A 10 4.27 20.34 -22.38
C TYR A 10 3.89 19.11 -21.50
N ILE A 11 3.87 17.92 -22.09
CA ILE A 11 3.62 16.66 -21.37
C ILE A 11 4.91 16.16 -20.69
N TYR A 12 6.09 16.57 -21.19
CA TYR A 12 7.39 16.15 -20.66
C TYR A 12 7.95 17.05 -19.58
N THR A 13 7.58 18.33 -19.56
CA THR A 13 7.89 19.24 -18.45
C THR A 13 7.29 18.74 -17.14
N GLY A 14 6.05 18.23 -17.15
CA GLY A 14 5.42 17.64 -15.96
C GLY A 14 6.09 16.33 -15.50
N VAL A 15 6.64 15.54 -16.43
CA VAL A 15 7.36 14.29 -16.11
C VAL A 15 8.76 14.57 -15.57
N GLN A 16 9.46 15.57 -16.11
CA GLN A 16 10.76 15.99 -15.61
C GLN A 16 10.65 16.61 -14.21
N ASP A 17 9.67 17.51 -14.02
CA ASP A 17 9.34 18.08 -12.70
C ASP A 17 8.98 16.98 -11.69
N PHE A 18 8.28 15.94 -12.13
CA PHE A 18 7.92 14.78 -11.33
C PHE A 18 9.15 13.95 -10.94
N LEU A 19 10.03 13.63 -11.89
CA LEU A 19 11.28 12.90 -11.62
C LEU A 19 12.20 13.70 -10.69
N ASP A 20 12.30 15.01 -10.88
CA ASP A 20 13.10 15.90 -10.04
C ASP A 20 12.52 16.01 -8.63
N ARG A 21 11.19 15.89 -8.45
CA ARG A 21 10.53 15.87 -7.14
C ARG A 21 10.70 14.52 -6.45
N SER A 22 10.54 13.40 -7.16
CA SER A 22 10.79 12.05 -6.62
C SER A 22 12.25 11.89 -6.20
N GLN A 23 13.19 12.37 -7.01
CA GLN A 23 14.62 12.36 -6.67
C GLN A 23 14.92 13.22 -5.45
N ARG A 24 14.32 14.40 -5.31
CA ARG A 24 14.46 15.26 -4.11
C ARG A 24 13.88 14.60 -2.86
N SER A 25 12.69 13.99 -2.96
CA SER A 25 12.08 13.23 -1.86
C SER A 25 12.93 12.03 -1.45
N TRP A 26 13.52 11.34 -2.42
CA TRP A 26 14.47 10.26 -2.17
C TRP A 26 15.74 10.73 -1.46
N LEU A 27 16.36 11.81 -1.94
CA LEU A 27 17.56 12.38 -1.33
C LEU A 27 17.29 12.88 0.10
N ALA A 28 16.15 13.51 0.34
CA ALA A 28 15.73 13.91 1.68
C ALA A 28 15.51 12.69 2.60
N ALA A 29 14.92 11.61 2.07
CA ALA A 29 14.75 10.37 2.81
C ALA A 29 16.07 9.64 3.11
N CYS A 30 17.08 9.80 2.26
CA CYS A 30 18.44 9.27 2.49
C CYS A 30 19.25 10.15 3.44
N ALA A 31 19.16 11.49 3.36
CA ALA A 31 19.84 12.39 4.29
C ALA A 31 19.35 12.18 5.73
N ALA A 32 18.04 12.04 5.92
CA ALA A 32 17.45 11.71 7.22
C ALA A 32 17.82 10.29 7.73
N TRP A 33 18.32 9.42 6.85
CA TRP A 33 18.73 8.05 7.21
C TRP A 33 20.15 7.99 7.79
N ASN A 34 21.02 8.90 7.39
CA ASN A 34 22.42 8.92 7.84
C ASN A 34 22.61 9.45 9.28
N GLU A 35 21.55 9.90 9.94
CA GLU A 35 21.59 10.45 11.31
C GLU A 35 21.31 9.41 12.41
N VAL A 36 21.09 8.14 12.06
CA VAL A 36 20.76 7.07 13.04
C VAL A 36 22.00 6.22 13.35
N PRO A 37 22.39 6.00 14.62
CA PRO A 37 23.51 5.12 14.98
C PRO A 37 23.14 3.64 14.76
N ASP A 38 24.13 2.84 14.36
CA ASP A 38 24.00 1.38 14.22
C ASP A 38 23.56 0.71 15.54
N ALA A 39 22.49 -0.08 15.48
CA ALA A 39 22.01 -0.88 16.61
C ALA A 39 21.95 -2.40 16.29
N PRO A 40 22.12 -3.27 17.31
CA PRO A 40 22.63 -4.62 17.13
C PRO A 40 21.59 -5.68 16.72
N THR A 41 22.15 -6.75 16.19
CA THR A 41 21.61 -7.81 15.34
C THR A 41 20.75 -8.88 16.03
N ARG A 42 19.51 -9.04 15.55
CA ARG A 42 18.91 -10.33 15.19
C ARG A 42 18.16 -10.15 13.87
N ARG A 43 18.93 -10.07 12.79
CA ARG A 43 18.39 -10.00 11.42
C ARG A 43 18.05 -11.43 11.00
N LEU A 44 16.84 -11.66 10.49
CA LEU A 44 16.61 -12.83 9.64
C LEU A 44 17.64 -12.77 8.49
N PRO A 45 18.14 -13.91 7.99
CA PRO A 45 19.01 -13.87 6.82
C PRO A 45 18.32 -13.08 5.72
N VAL A 46 19.01 -12.11 5.12
CA VAL A 46 18.45 -11.23 4.10
C VAL A 46 17.89 -12.10 2.97
N GLN A 47 16.57 -12.19 2.88
CA GLN A 47 15.89 -12.96 1.84
C GLN A 47 15.53 -12.03 0.68
N ASN A 48 15.83 -12.47 -0.54
CA ASN A 48 15.52 -11.73 -1.76
C ASN A 48 14.00 -11.67 -2.01
N ALA A 49 13.46 -10.46 -2.16
CA ALA A 49 12.06 -10.23 -2.45
C ALA A 49 11.59 -11.03 -3.67
N LYS A 50 10.37 -11.55 -3.61
CA LYS A 50 9.83 -12.42 -4.66
C LYS A 50 8.58 -11.81 -5.28
N ALA A 51 8.51 -11.84 -6.61
CA ALA A 51 7.26 -11.64 -7.35
C ALA A 51 6.76 -13.00 -7.84
N ILE A 52 5.57 -13.42 -7.41
CA ILE A 52 4.95 -14.73 -7.65
C ILE A 52 3.74 -14.54 -8.59
N ILE A 53 3.82 -15.14 -9.79
CA ILE A 53 2.85 -14.89 -10.89
C ILE A 53 2.21 -16.20 -11.43
N GLY A 54 2.81 -17.36 -11.17
CA GLY A 54 2.39 -18.63 -11.79
C GLY A 54 1.44 -19.52 -10.97
N HIS A 55 1.17 -19.19 -9.71
CA HIS A 55 0.43 -20.06 -8.78
C HIS A 55 -0.93 -19.43 -8.41
N LYS A 56 -1.81 -19.27 -9.40
CA LYS A 56 -3.09 -18.55 -9.26
C LYS A 56 -3.97 -19.09 -8.13
N GLU A 57 -4.21 -20.39 -8.09
CA GLU A 57 -5.10 -21.01 -7.10
C GLU A 57 -4.57 -20.85 -5.68
N TRP A 58 -3.26 -21.09 -5.51
CA TRP A 58 -2.58 -20.87 -4.24
C TRP A 58 -2.58 -19.40 -3.82
N ALA A 59 -2.37 -18.47 -4.75
CA ALA A 59 -2.40 -17.04 -4.47
C ALA A 59 -3.79 -16.55 -4.05
N ILE A 60 -4.86 -17.08 -4.69
CA ILE A 60 -6.25 -16.81 -4.29
C ILE A 60 -6.50 -17.36 -2.89
N GLU A 61 -6.12 -18.60 -2.63
CA GLU A 61 -6.33 -19.24 -1.33
C GLU A 61 -5.61 -18.47 -0.23
N ARG A 62 -4.32 -18.17 -0.42
CA ARG A 62 -3.54 -17.37 0.53
C ARG A 62 -4.17 -15.99 0.73
N ALA A 63 -4.56 -15.29 -0.33
CA ALA A 63 -5.22 -13.98 -0.23
C ALA A 63 -6.57 -14.03 0.51
N ARG A 64 -7.27 -15.17 0.51
CA ARG A 64 -8.49 -15.38 1.31
C ARG A 64 -8.18 -15.69 2.76
N CYS A 65 -7.22 -16.60 3.02
CA CYS A 65 -6.81 -16.95 4.38
C CYS A 65 -6.34 -15.70 5.15
N VAL A 66 -5.42 -14.94 4.57
CA VAL A 66 -4.85 -13.74 5.22
C VAL A 66 -5.87 -12.63 5.43
N ALA A 67 -6.95 -12.60 4.66
CA ALA A 67 -8.03 -11.66 4.87
C ALA A 67 -8.91 -12.04 6.07
N GLN A 68 -8.86 -13.28 6.56
CA GLN A 68 -9.64 -13.80 7.68
C GLN A 68 -8.80 -14.10 8.93
N GLU A 69 -7.49 -14.21 8.79
CA GLU A 69 -6.55 -14.45 9.88
C GLU A 69 -6.59 -13.33 10.93
N SER A 70 -6.33 -13.70 12.18
CA SER A 70 -6.08 -12.73 13.26
C SER A 70 -4.82 -11.93 12.95
N PHE A 71 -4.81 -10.67 13.40
CA PHE A 71 -3.68 -9.78 13.20
C PHE A 71 -2.37 -10.37 13.75
N ASP A 72 -1.29 -10.24 12.97
CA ASP A 72 0.06 -10.63 13.33
C ASP A 72 0.99 -9.42 13.18
N ASP A 73 1.55 -8.95 14.30
CA ASP A 73 2.50 -7.82 14.32
C ASP A 73 3.75 -8.03 13.44
N ALA A 74 4.09 -9.29 13.13
CA ALA A 74 5.22 -9.65 12.28
C ALA A 74 4.88 -9.63 10.78
N ARG A 75 3.61 -9.50 10.39
CA ARG A 75 3.17 -9.63 9.00
C ARG A 75 2.19 -8.54 8.61
N LEU A 76 2.52 -7.82 7.54
CA LEU A 76 1.66 -6.80 6.95
C LEU A 76 1.24 -7.21 5.54
N VAL A 77 -0.07 -7.17 5.29
CA VAL A 77 -0.66 -7.62 4.03
C VAL A 77 -1.42 -6.49 3.36
N PHE A 78 -1.05 -6.15 2.14
CA PHE A 78 -1.74 -5.17 1.30
C PHE A 78 -2.40 -5.82 0.08
N TRP A 79 -3.53 -5.26 -0.31
CA TRP A 79 -4.15 -5.42 -1.62
C TRP A 79 -4.15 -4.08 -2.34
N THR A 80 -3.82 -4.12 -3.62
CA THR A 80 -3.60 -2.91 -4.43
C THR A 80 -4.36 -3.01 -5.74
N ASP A 81 -4.87 -1.87 -6.18
CA ASP A 81 -5.55 -1.74 -7.48
C ASP A 81 -5.50 -0.30 -7.98
N ALA A 82 -5.71 -0.15 -9.28
CA ALA A 82 -5.77 1.13 -9.96
C ALA A 82 -6.96 1.24 -10.92
N SER A 83 -7.56 2.43 -10.96
CA SER A 83 -8.69 2.74 -11.81
C SER A 83 -8.34 3.91 -12.71
N MET A 84 -8.70 3.80 -13.99
CA MET A 84 -8.43 4.84 -14.98
C MET A 84 -9.67 5.16 -15.81
N CYS A 85 -9.76 6.42 -16.24
CA CYS A 85 -10.62 6.90 -17.32
C CYS A 85 -9.90 8.02 -18.09
N ARG A 86 -10.45 8.50 -19.20
CA ARG A 86 -9.83 9.61 -19.95
C ARG A 86 -9.70 10.83 -19.03
N GLY A 87 -8.47 11.27 -18.78
CA GLY A 87 -8.18 12.45 -17.97
C GLY A 87 -8.16 12.27 -16.45
N SER A 88 -8.43 11.07 -15.92
CA SER A 88 -8.34 10.82 -14.47
C SER A 88 -7.85 9.42 -14.14
N VAL A 89 -6.97 9.34 -13.15
CA VAL A 89 -6.40 8.09 -12.64
C VAL A 89 -6.40 8.14 -11.12
N GLY A 90 -6.87 7.06 -10.50
CA GLY A 90 -6.81 6.84 -9.06
C GLY A 90 -6.25 5.46 -8.75
N TRP A 91 -5.62 5.33 -7.60
CA TRP A 91 -5.10 4.05 -7.11
C TRP A 91 -5.34 3.95 -5.61
N ALA A 92 -5.37 2.72 -5.11
CA ALA A 92 -5.56 2.45 -3.70
C ALA A 92 -4.70 1.29 -3.21
N ALA A 93 -4.35 1.37 -1.95
CA ALA A 93 -3.77 0.29 -1.17
C ALA A 93 -4.67 0.04 0.04
N VAL A 94 -5.02 -1.22 0.27
CA VAL A 94 -5.89 -1.65 1.36
C VAL A 94 -5.15 -2.65 2.21
N PHE A 95 -5.22 -2.53 3.52
CA PHE A 95 -4.78 -3.56 4.44
C PHE A 95 -5.81 -3.73 5.55
N ARG A 96 -5.64 -4.79 6.34
CA ARG A 96 -6.50 -5.06 7.49
C ARG A 96 -5.64 -5.01 8.75
N GLU A 97 -6.08 -4.22 9.72
CA GLU A 97 -5.57 -4.23 11.09
C GLU A 97 -6.68 -4.71 12.02
N ASP A 98 -6.50 -5.89 12.61
CA ASP A 98 -7.49 -6.52 13.50
C ASP A 98 -8.91 -6.59 12.87
N ARG A 99 -9.85 -5.79 13.38
CA ARG A 99 -11.24 -5.70 12.90
C ARG A 99 -11.51 -4.49 11.99
N THR A 100 -10.46 -3.78 11.57
CA THR A 100 -10.59 -2.56 10.77
C THR A 100 -9.88 -2.74 9.43
N TRP A 101 -10.61 -2.49 8.34
CA TRP A 101 -10.01 -2.33 7.04
C TRP A 101 -9.54 -0.89 6.88
N VAL A 102 -8.30 -0.70 6.47
CA VAL A 102 -7.73 0.61 6.22
C VAL A 102 -7.49 0.73 4.73
N ARG A 103 -8.13 1.71 4.12
CA ARG A 103 -8.04 2.00 2.69
C ARG A 103 -7.37 3.33 2.47
N ILE A 104 -6.23 3.30 1.80
CA ILE A 104 -5.42 4.46 1.44
C ILE A 104 -5.63 4.73 -0.05
N MET A 105 -6.05 5.94 -0.39
CA MET A 105 -6.41 6.35 -1.74
C MET A 105 -5.59 7.57 -2.17
N ALA A 106 -5.16 7.57 -3.42
CA ALA A 106 -4.47 8.70 -4.03
C ALA A 106 -4.85 8.86 -5.50
N ARG A 107 -4.70 10.08 -6.01
CA ARG A 107 -5.04 10.48 -7.37
C ARG A 107 -3.83 11.10 -8.06
N GLY A 108 -3.71 10.88 -9.37
CA GLY A 108 -2.67 11.46 -10.21
C GLY A 108 -3.22 12.14 -11.44
N SER A 109 -2.35 12.86 -12.14
CA SER A 109 -2.65 13.33 -13.49
C SER A 109 -2.87 12.13 -14.41
N GLY A 110 -3.96 12.17 -15.17
CA GLY A 110 -4.38 11.06 -16.02
C GLY A 110 -3.41 10.84 -17.17
N GLY A 111 -2.56 9.81 -17.06
CA GLY A 111 -1.84 9.24 -18.20
C GLY A 111 -2.54 7.97 -18.70
N ASP A 112 -2.47 7.67 -20.00
CA ASP A 112 -3.10 6.45 -20.56
C ASP A 112 -2.19 5.23 -20.42
N SER A 113 -1.80 4.89 -19.19
CA SER A 113 -1.02 3.69 -18.90
C SER A 113 -1.50 3.03 -17.60
N SER A 114 -2.33 1.99 -17.74
CA SER A 114 -2.83 1.21 -16.60
C SER A 114 -1.68 0.72 -15.75
N ARG A 115 -0.63 0.22 -16.42
CA ARG A 115 0.59 -0.24 -15.77
C ARG A 115 1.25 0.80 -14.85
N ILE A 116 1.22 2.10 -15.21
CA ILE A 116 1.82 3.14 -14.35
C ILE A 116 0.97 3.32 -13.10
N ALA A 117 -0.36 3.39 -13.26
CA ALA A 117 -1.29 3.52 -12.14
C ALA A 117 -1.21 2.33 -11.17
N GLU A 118 -1.05 1.12 -11.70
CA GLU A 118 -0.90 -0.12 -10.94
C GLU A 118 0.41 -0.17 -10.15
N LEU A 119 1.51 0.32 -10.75
CA LEU A 119 2.77 0.48 -10.03
C LEU A 119 2.65 1.52 -8.91
N GLN A 120 1.90 2.61 -9.12
CA GLN A 120 1.63 3.62 -8.08
C GLN A 120 0.79 3.05 -6.93
N ALA A 121 -0.14 2.15 -7.20
CA ALA A 121 -0.91 1.44 -6.17
C ALA A 121 0.01 0.61 -5.25
N ILE A 122 0.95 -0.14 -5.84
CA ILE A 122 1.95 -0.92 -5.11
C ILE A 122 2.93 0.01 -4.37
N ASP A 123 3.34 1.11 -4.99
CA ASP A 123 4.25 2.08 -4.39
C ASP A 123 3.65 2.75 -3.14
N LEU A 124 2.35 3.05 -3.18
CA LEU A 124 1.60 3.58 -2.02
C LEU A 124 1.64 2.62 -0.82
N ALA A 125 1.52 1.32 -1.06
CA ALA A 125 1.66 0.30 -0.01
C ALA A 125 3.08 0.24 0.57
N LEU A 126 4.11 0.36 -0.30
CA LEU A 126 5.51 0.40 0.12
C LEU A 126 5.82 1.64 0.97
N ASP A 127 5.31 2.81 0.58
CA ASP A 127 5.50 4.05 1.33
C ASP A 127 4.87 3.99 2.72
N CYS A 128 3.64 3.50 2.82
CA CYS A 128 2.99 3.26 4.10
C CYS A 128 3.81 2.31 4.97
N THR A 129 4.29 1.19 4.39
CA THR A 129 5.10 0.20 5.11
C THR A 129 6.39 0.81 5.65
N ILE A 130 7.13 1.56 4.83
CA ILE A 130 8.38 2.21 5.25
C ILE A 130 8.12 3.17 6.42
N GLN A 131 7.05 3.97 6.36
CA GLN A 131 6.70 4.88 7.44
C GLN A 131 6.33 4.14 8.74
N LEU A 132 5.54 3.07 8.66
CA LEU A 132 5.19 2.24 9.82
C LEU A 132 6.43 1.62 10.48
N VAL A 133 7.37 1.12 9.68
CA VAL A 133 8.61 0.50 10.16
C VAL A 133 9.49 1.51 10.89
N LYS A 134 9.64 2.72 10.35
CA LYS A 134 10.39 3.79 10.99
C LYS A 134 9.85 4.07 12.40
N LYS A 135 8.53 4.22 12.53
CA LYS A 135 7.86 4.46 13.82
C LYS A 135 7.90 3.30 14.80
N LYS A 136 7.72 2.05 14.35
CA LYS A 136 7.78 0.89 15.26
C LYS A 136 9.20 0.65 15.77
N THR A 137 10.22 0.95 14.98
CA THR A 137 11.63 0.85 15.40
C THR A 137 11.96 1.78 16.57
N GLU A 138 11.30 2.94 16.66
CA GLU A 138 11.44 3.87 17.79
C GLU A 138 10.76 3.36 19.08
N ASN A 139 9.74 2.50 18.97
CA ASN A 139 8.87 2.10 20.08
C ASN A 139 9.11 0.67 20.63
N GLY A 140 10.08 -0.07 20.07
CA GLY A 140 10.58 -1.34 20.65
C GLY A 140 9.62 -2.54 20.68
N LYS A 141 8.38 -2.43 20.15
CA LYS A 141 7.41 -3.54 20.05
C LYS A 141 7.32 -4.07 18.62
N GLY A 142 7.32 -5.40 18.49
CA GLY A 142 6.90 -6.16 17.29
C GLY A 142 7.55 -5.70 15.99
N ARG A 143 8.74 -6.23 15.65
CA ARG A 143 9.39 -5.91 14.38
C ARG A 143 8.64 -6.61 13.25
N LEU A 144 8.05 -5.84 12.34
CA LEU A 144 7.55 -6.34 11.05
C LEU A 144 8.64 -7.20 10.39
N GLN A 145 8.29 -8.40 9.95
CA GLN A 145 9.21 -9.35 9.31
C GLN A 145 8.80 -9.65 7.87
N VAL A 146 7.50 -9.64 7.56
CA VAL A 146 6.98 -10.01 6.25
C VAL A 146 6.02 -8.95 5.74
N LEU A 147 6.26 -8.48 4.51
CA LEU A 147 5.33 -7.66 3.73
C LEU A 147 4.79 -8.51 2.58
N GLU A 148 3.47 -8.64 2.47
CA GLU A 148 2.81 -9.26 1.32
C GLU A 148 1.97 -8.24 0.58
N VAL A 149 2.13 -8.16 -0.74
CA VAL A 149 1.35 -7.27 -1.59
C VAL A 149 0.66 -8.07 -2.69
N TYR A 150 -0.66 -7.98 -2.73
CA TYR A 150 -1.51 -8.61 -3.73
C TYR A 150 -1.97 -7.58 -4.78
N SER A 151 -1.77 -7.92 -6.05
CA SER A 151 -2.20 -7.09 -7.21
C SER A 151 -2.75 -7.99 -8.31
N ASP A 152 -3.76 -7.52 -9.03
CA ASP A 152 -4.28 -8.22 -10.21
C ASP A 152 -3.56 -7.86 -11.51
N CYS A 153 -2.65 -6.89 -11.46
CA CYS A 153 -1.86 -6.46 -12.61
C CYS A 153 -0.55 -7.24 -12.75
N GLN A 154 -0.62 -8.37 -13.47
CA GLN A 154 0.55 -9.19 -13.82
C GLN A 154 1.67 -8.37 -14.50
N ALA A 155 1.32 -7.38 -15.32
CA ALA A 155 2.30 -6.56 -16.03
C ALA A 155 3.10 -5.64 -15.10
N ALA A 156 2.49 -5.08 -14.05
CA ALA A 156 3.17 -4.27 -13.04
C ALA A 156 4.14 -5.15 -12.24
N LEU A 157 3.70 -6.34 -11.81
CA LEU A 157 4.55 -7.30 -11.10
C LEU A 157 5.75 -7.78 -11.93
N LEU A 158 5.57 -7.98 -13.24
CA LEU A 158 6.69 -8.29 -14.13
C LEU A 158 7.69 -7.13 -14.24
N CYS A 159 7.23 -5.89 -14.27
CA CYS A 159 8.09 -4.70 -14.24
C CYS A 159 8.89 -4.62 -12.95
N LEU A 160 8.25 -4.81 -11.80
CA LEU A 160 8.94 -4.84 -10.50
C LEU A 160 9.96 -5.98 -10.41
N ARG A 161 9.59 -7.19 -10.84
CA ARG A 161 10.51 -8.34 -10.89
C ARG A 161 11.76 -8.05 -11.71
N LYS A 162 11.59 -7.39 -12.87
CA LYS A 162 12.72 -6.98 -13.71
C LYS A 162 13.59 -5.95 -12.99
N ALA A 163 12.98 -4.91 -12.41
CA ALA A 163 13.71 -3.87 -11.68
C ALA A 163 14.54 -4.44 -10.51
N LEU A 164 13.96 -5.36 -9.72
CA LEU A 164 14.68 -6.05 -8.64
C LEU A 164 15.90 -6.84 -9.16
N ARG A 165 15.75 -7.54 -10.28
CA ARG A 165 16.87 -8.25 -10.92
C ARG A 165 17.95 -7.28 -11.40
N ASP A 166 17.54 -6.18 -12.02
CA ASP A 166 18.47 -5.19 -12.57
C ASP A 166 19.25 -4.49 -11.44
N LEU A 167 18.62 -4.18 -10.30
CA LEU A 167 19.26 -3.63 -9.11
C LEU A 167 20.25 -4.60 -8.46
N LEU A 168 19.93 -5.89 -8.40
CA LEU A 168 20.86 -6.91 -7.91
C LEU A 168 22.05 -7.13 -8.84
N ALA A 169 21.88 -6.87 -10.14
CA ALA A 169 22.95 -7.00 -11.13
C ALA A 169 23.87 -5.77 -11.19
N LEU A 170 23.44 -4.62 -10.66
CA LEU A 170 24.21 -3.36 -10.62
C LEU A 170 25.40 -3.41 -9.65
N ASP A 171 25.45 -4.37 -8.72
CA ASP A 171 26.63 -4.65 -7.87
C ASP A 171 27.78 -5.36 -8.62
N THR A 172 27.56 -5.76 -9.88
CA THR A 172 28.57 -6.38 -10.74
C THR A 172 28.72 -5.58 -12.03
N ASP A 173 29.78 -4.77 -12.11
CA ASP A 173 30.33 -4.09 -13.28
C ASP A 173 29.47 -4.11 -14.56
N ASN A 174 28.70 -3.04 -14.79
CA ASN A 174 28.42 -2.52 -16.14
C ASN A 174 27.56 -1.24 -16.09
N GLU A 175 28.21 -0.08 -16.18
CA GLU A 175 27.51 1.20 -16.40
C GLU A 175 26.86 1.31 -17.80
N ASP A 176 27.11 0.35 -18.70
CA ASP A 176 26.79 0.52 -20.12
C ASP A 176 25.46 -0.09 -20.59
N ARG A 177 24.58 -0.50 -19.67
CA ARG A 177 23.22 -0.91 -20.02
C ARG A 177 22.30 0.30 -20.20
N ARG A 178 22.56 1.11 -21.22
CA ARG A 178 21.54 2.02 -21.77
C ARG A 178 20.41 1.17 -22.35
N PHE A 179 19.38 0.96 -21.54
CA PHE A 179 18.15 0.30 -21.95
C PHE A 179 17.62 0.97 -23.23
N LYS A 180 17.38 0.18 -24.27
CA LYS A 180 16.67 0.66 -25.47
C LYS A 180 15.18 0.69 -25.15
N TYR A 181 14.70 1.84 -24.68
CA TYR A 181 13.29 2.04 -24.38
C TYR A 181 12.50 2.24 -25.67
N LYS A 182 11.41 1.47 -25.82
CA LYS A 182 10.55 1.57 -27.01
C LYS A 182 9.62 2.79 -26.98
N THR A 183 9.24 3.24 -25.77
CA THR A 183 8.32 4.37 -25.56
C THR A 183 8.60 5.07 -24.23
N ILE A 184 8.18 6.34 -24.12
CA ILE A 184 8.29 7.12 -22.89
C ILE A 184 7.44 6.54 -21.76
N LYS A 185 6.24 6.02 -22.05
CA LYS A 185 5.43 5.30 -21.06
C LYS A 185 6.18 4.09 -20.49
N SER A 186 6.96 3.39 -21.32
CA SER A 186 7.82 2.29 -20.86
C SER A 186 9.01 2.78 -20.03
N GLN A 187 9.55 3.96 -20.30
CA GLN A 187 10.60 4.57 -19.47
C GLN A 187 10.05 4.88 -18.07
N VAL A 188 8.92 5.60 -18.01
CA VAL A 188 8.32 6.03 -16.74
C VAL A 188 7.96 4.82 -15.88
N ALA A 189 7.30 3.81 -16.46
CA ALA A 189 6.99 2.58 -15.72
C ALA A 189 8.23 1.85 -15.18
N GLN A 190 9.36 1.88 -15.92
CA GLN A 190 10.61 1.28 -15.45
C GLN A 190 11.26 2.12 -14.35
N ASN A 191 11.24 3.45 -14.45
CA ASN A 191 11.76 4.34 -13.41
C ASN A 191 11.00 4.14 -12.09
N ILE A 192 9.66 4.11 -12.15
CA ILE A 192 8.81 3.83 -10.97
C ILE A 192 9.16 2.45 -10.40
N ALA A 193 9.26 1.42 -11.24
CA ALA A 193 9.62 0.07 -10.78
C ALA A 193 11.03 0.01 -10.15
N LEU A 194 11.99 0.79 -10.65
CA LEU A 194 13.33 0.90 -10.06
C LEU A 194 13.30 1.61 -8.69
N GLU A 195 12.52 2.68 -8.56
CA GLU A 195 12.32 3.35 -7.26
C GLU A 195 11.66 2.41 -6.25
N MET A 196 10.62 1.68 -6.66
CA MET A 196 9.99 0.64 -5.85
C MET A 196 10.99 -0.46 -5.47
N GLY A 197 11.84 -0.89 -6.42
CA GLY A 197 12.89 -1.88 -6.15
C GLY A 197 13.88 -1.41 -5.07
N ARG A 198 14.26 -0.12 -5.08
CA ARG A 198 15.10 0.47 -4.02
C ARG A 198 14.38 0.53 -2.67
N LYS A 199 13.08 0.85 -2.64
CA LYS A 199 12.25 0.80 -1.43
C LYS A 199 12.21 -0.62 -0.86
N VAL A 200 12.08 -1.63 -1.71
CA VAL A 200 12.11 -3.05 -1.31
C VAL A 200 13.47 -3.44 -0.74
N ILE A 201 14.59 -3.06 -1.38
CA ILE A 201 15.94 -3.32 -0.85
C ILE A 201 16.12 -2.71 0.54
N LYS A 202 15.67 -1.45 0.74
CA LYS A 202 15.69 -0.81 2.07
C LYS A 202 14.91 -1.58 3.13
N LEU A 203 13.74 -2.13 2.78
CA LEU A 203 12.97 -2.99 3.69
C LEU A 203 13.75 -4.28 4.03
N GLN A 204 14.42 -4.88 3.04
CA GLN A 204 15.23 -6.08 3.25
C GLN A 204 16.47 -5.84 4.12
N GLU A 205 17.12 -4.68 4.00
CA GLU A 205 18.25 -4.26 4.85
C GLU A 205 17.86 -4.21 6.33
N VAL A 206 16.63 -3.81 6.62
CA VAL A 206 16.05 -3.84 7.97
C VAL A 206 15.36 -5.17 8.30
N GLY A 207 15.62 -6.23 7.54
CA GLY A 207 15.17 -7.59 7.84
C GLY A 207 13.70 -7.88 7.52
N ILE A 208 13.06 -7.04 6.69
CA ILE A 208 11.69 -7.26 6.21
C ILE A 208 11.74 -7.96 4.86
N TYR A 209 11.11 -9.13 4.81
CA TYR A 209 10.96 -9.91 3.61
C TYR A 209 9.70 -9.48 2.84
N ALA A 210 9.85 -9.09 1.57
CA ALA A 210 8.74 -8.66 0.73
C ALA A 210 8.34 -9.71 -0.31
N GLU A 211 7.06 -10.05 -0.38
CA GLU A 211 6.46 -10.90 -1.40
C GLU A 211 5.36 -10.15 -2.17
N PHE A 212 5.38 -10.27 -3.50
CA PHE A 212 4.39 -9.67 -4.39
C PHE A 212 3.65 -10.78 -5.14
N HIS A 213 2.35 -10.85 -4.97
CA HIS A 213 1.52 -11.96 -5.44
C HIS A 213 0.52 -11.47 -6.49
N TRP A 214 0.48 -12.17 -7.62
CA TRP A 214 -0.58 -11.96 -8.59
C TRP A 214 -1.86 -12.68 -8.15
N VAL A 215 -2.96 -11.93 -8.01
CA VAL A 215 -4.28 -12.48 -7.71
C VAL A 215 -5.28 -11.98 -8.73
N PRO A 216 -6.10 -12.85 -9.35
CA PRO A 216 -7.10 -12.38 -10.31
C PRO A 216 -8.12 -11.43 -9.70
N ARG A 217 -8.57 -10.48 -10.51
CA ARG A 217 -9.57 -9.48 -10.14
C ARG A 217 -10.79 -10.10 -9.47
N ASN A 218 -11.32 -9.41 -8.45
CA ASN A 218 -12.54 -9.76 -7.72
C ASN A 218 -12.54 -11.15 -7.07
N LYS A 219 -11.37 -11.69 -6.67
CA LYS A 219 -11.27 -13.00 -6.00
C LYS A 219 -11.00 -12.94 -4.49
N ALA A 220 -10.50 -11.81 -4.00
CA ALA A 220 -10.27 -11.54 -2.58
C ALA A 220 -10.98 -10.25 -2.16
N ILE A 221 -11.49 -10.20 -0.93
CA ILE A 221 -12.20 -9.02 -0.41
C ILE A 221 -11.32 -7.77 -0.44
N GLY A 222 -10.03 -7.89 -0.08
CA GLY A 222 -9.09 -6.77 -0.15
C GLY A 222 -8.90 -6.22 -1.57
N ASN A 223 -8.88 -7.06 -2.62
CA ASN A 223 -8.88 -6.59 -4.01
C ASN A 223 -10.16 -5.83 -4.36
N ILE A 224 -11.33 -6.30 -3.91
CA ILE A 224 -12.60 -5.61 -4.16
C ILE A 224 -12.60 -4.23 -3.49
N LEU A 225 -12.07 -4.14 -2.27
CA LEU A 225 -11.95 -2.86 -1.55
C LEU A 225 -10.95 -1.91 -2.22
N ALA A 226 -9.84 -2.44 -2.74
CA ALA A 226 -8.85 -1.68 -3.49
C ALA A 226 -9.44 -1.15 -4.82
N ASP A 227 -10.18 -1.98 -5.57
CA ASP A 227 -10.87 -1.58 -6.81
C ASP A 227 -11.86 -0.43 -6.55
N LYS A 228 -12.69 -0.58 -5.50
CA LYS A 228 -13.60 0.48 -5.05
C LYS A 228 -12.85 1.75 -4.68
N GLY A 229 -11.77 1.63 -3.90
CA GLY A 229 -10.92 2.75 -3.48
C GLY A 229 -10.31 3.50 -4.66
N ALA A 230 -9.73 2.76 -5.61
CA ALA A 230 -9.14 3.32 -6.81
C ALA A 230 -10.21 4.01 -7.68
N GLY A 231 -11.41 3.43 -7.76
CA GLY A 231 -12.57 4.01 -8.42
C GLY A 231 -13.03 5.33 -7.80
N LEU A 232 -13.19 5.38 -6.48
CA LEU A 232 -13.48 6.60 -5.73
C LEU A 232 -12.41 7.66 -5.94
N ALA A 233 -11.14 7.23 -5.86
CA ALA A 233 -9.98 8.08 -6.04
C ALA A 233 -9.99 8.78 -7.41
N ARG A 234 -10.26 8.00 -8.45
CA ARG A 234 -10.38 8.49 -9.82
C ARG A 234 -11.54 9.48 -9.99
N MET A 235 -12.67 9.25 -9.31
CA MET A 235 -13.84 10.13 -9.35
C MET A 235 -13.64 11.43 -8.55
N GLY A 236 -12.62 11.50 -7.69
CA GLY A 236 -12.39 12.65 -6.82
C GLY A 236 -13.42 12.74 -5.69
N VAL A 237 -14.05 11.63 -5.29
CA VAL A 237 -14.93 11.62 -4.11
C VAL A 237 -14.07 11.87 -2.88
N GLY A 238 -14.32 12.94 -2.11
CA GLY A 238 -13.45 13.40 -1.02
C GLY A 238 -12.32 14.34 -1.47
N CYS A 239 -12.64 15.23 -2.41
CA CYS A 239 -11.89 16.05 -3.38
C CYS A 239 -10.41 16.51 -3.20
N ASP A 240 -9.61 16.11 -2.21
CA ASP A 240 -8.30 16.76 -1.93
C ASP A 240 -7.04 15.84 -1.91
N TYR A 241 -7.17 14.55 -2.24
CA TYR A 241 -6.04 13.62 -2.29
C TYR A 241 -5.35 13.60 -3.67
N THR A 242 -4.03 13.69 -3.66
CA THR A 242 -3.15 13.78 -4.84
C THR A 242 -1.92 12.91 -4.63
N LEU A 243 -0.94 12.92 -5.53
CA LEU A 243 0.37 12.30 -5.27
C LEU A 243 1.04 12.81 -3.98
N ASN A 244 0.65 13.97 -3.45
CA ASN A 244 1.20 14.50 -2.20
C ASN A 244 0.28 14.27 -0.99
N ASN A 245 -0.99 13.92 -1.21
CA ASN A 245 -2.00 13.76 -0.18
C ASN A 245 -2.72 12.42 -0.34
N ALA A 246 -2.82 11.62 0.72
CA ALA A 246 -3.66 10.44 0.71
C ALA A 246 -4.98 10.72 1.43
N LEU A 247 -6.06 10.13 0.94
CA LEU A 247 -7.28 9.94 1.71
C LEU A 247 -7.20 8.57 2.37
N ILE A 248 -7.24 8.55 3.70
CA ILE A 248 -7.27 7.34 4.50
C ILE A 248 -8.69 7.13 4.96
N GLU A 249 -9.17 5.91 4.84
CA GLU A 249 -10.52 5.51 5.18
C GLU A 249 -10.50 4.27 6.06
N PHE A 250 -11.24 4.31 7.17
CA PHE A 250 -11.35 3.23 8.13
C PHE A 250 -12.74 2.60 8.01
N LEU A 251 -12.75 1.37 7.51
CA LEU A 251 -13.92 0.57 7.20
C LEU A 251 -14.13 -0.53 8.25
N PRO A 252 -15.39 -0.92 8.54
CA PRO A 252 -15.70 -2.00 9.47
C PRO A 252 -15.21 -3.37 8.95
N ALA A 253 -15.11 -4.36 9.84
CA ALA A 253 -14.60 -5.71 9.53
C ALA A 253 -15.34 -6.40 8.38
N ASP A 254 -16.64 -6.17 8.26
CA ASP A 254 -17.46 -6.58 7.12
C ASP A 254 -17.94 -5.35 6.33
N PRO A 255 -17.16 -4.91 5.33
CA PRO A 255 -17.54 -3.80 4.48
C PRO A 255 -18.46 -4.23 3.31
N VAL A 256 -18.83 -5.51 3.21
CA VAL A 256 -19.67 -6.04 2.13
C VAL A 256 -21.09 -6.24 2.64
N GLY A 257 -21.87 -5.15 2.59
CA GLY A 257 -23.25 -5.14 3.03
C GLY A 257 -23.37 -4.37 4.32
N GLU A 258 -24.02 -3.21 4.25
CA GLU A 258 -24.65 -2.65 5.44
C GLU A 258 -25.66 -3.70 5.93
N GLY A 259 -25.33 -4.39 7.03
CA GLY A 259 -26.20 -5.37 7.69
C GLY A 259 -25.80 -6.82 7.50
N ASP A 260 -24.89 -7.31 8.34
CA ASP A 260 -25.04 -8.65 8.91
C ASP A 260 -25.13 -8.45 10.43
N ASP A 261 -26.36 -8.50 10.95
CA ASP A 261 -26.75 -8.32 12.35
C ASP A 261 -26.27 -9.50 13.23
N ASN A 262 -25.04 -9.96 13.04
CA ASN A 262 -24.39 -10.76 14.06
C ASN A 262 -24.02 -9.82 15.21
N GLU A 263 -24.73 -9.96 16.32
CA GLU A 263 -24.59 -9.25 17.61
C GLU A 263 -23.16 -9.21 18.20
N LYS A 264 -22.16 -9.77 17.51
CA LYS A 264 -20.75 -9.86 17.93
C LYS A 264 -19.82 -8.89 17.20
N SER A 265 -20.30 -8.16 16.19
CA SER A 265 -19.47 -7.20 15.47
C SER A 265 -19.56 -5.81 16.10
N VAL A 266 -18.41 -5.26 16.50
CA VAL A 266 -18.34 -3.88 17.00
C VAL A 266 -18.33 -2.97 15.79
N CYS A 267 -19.49 -2.41 15.45
CA CYS A 267 -19.65 -1.46 14.35
C CYS A 267 -19.09 -0.09 14.76
N LEU A 268 -17.80 0.14 14.47
CA LEU A 268 -17.22 1.47 14.53
C LEU A 268 -17.64 2.28 13.31
N GLU A 269 -17.98 3.56 13.51
CA GLU A 269 -18.30 4.48 12.42
C GLU A 269 -17.19 4.52 11.37
N HIS A 270 -17.62 4.76 10.13
CA HIS A 270 -16.74 5.00 9.02
C HIS A 270 -16.10 6.39 9.20
N VAL A 271 -14.77 6.41 9.35
CA VAL A 271 -13.98 7.65 9.50
C VAL A 271 -13.05 7.78 8.30
N TYR A 272 -12.83 9.01 7.83
CA TYR A 272 -11.82 9.29 6.82
C TYR A 272 -11.03 10.55 7.16
N ALA A 273 -9.78 10.60 6.71
CA ALA A 273 -8.88 11.74 6.89
C ALA A 273 -8.09 11.98 5.60
N THR A 274 -7.95 13.25 5.20
CA THR A 274 -7.00 13.63 4.15
C THR A 274 -5.71 14.11 4.81
N VAL A 275 -4.61 13.43 4.50
CA VAL A 275 -3.31 13.73 5.10
C VAL A 275 -2.22 13.79 4.04
N PRO A 276 -1.14 14.56 4.27
CA PRO A 276 0.04 14.47 3.43
C PRO A 276 0.58 13.04 3.42
N GLN A 277 0.95 12.50 2.26
CA GLN A 277 1.37 11.10 2.14
C GLN A 277 2.52 10.74 3.08
N LYS A 278 3.44 11.67 3.33
CA LYS A 278 4.56 11.50 4.27
C LYS A 278 4.16 11.28 5.74
N HIS A 279 2.90 11.55 6.10
CA HIS A 279 2.36 11.44 7.45
C HIS A 279 1.27 10.34 7.57
N MET A 280 1.07 9.51 6.54
CA MET A 280 0.00 8.48 6.52
C MET A 280 0.08 7.53 7.70
N ALA A 281 1.26 6.99 7.99
CA ALA A 281 1.41 6.02 9.07
C ALA A 281 1.11 6.64 10.45
N GLU A 282 1.32 7.94 10.61
CA GLU A 282 1.06 8.65 11.86
C GLU A 282 -0.44 8.69 12.13
N GLU A 283 -1.20 9.13 11.12
CA GLU A 283 -2.66 9.22 11.17
C GLU A 283 -3.29 7.85 11.37
N ILE A 284 -2.84 6.86 10.59
CA ILE A 284 -3.28 5.46 10.68
C ILE A 284 -3.08 4.94 12.10
N THR A 285 -1.86 5.10 12.65
CA THR A 285 -1.54 4.57 13.97
C THR A 285 -2.33 5.27 15.08
N SER A 286 -2.52 6.60 15.00
CA SER A 286 -3.30 7.35 15.98
C SER A 286 -4.76 6.88 15.98
N THR A 287 -5.37 6.88 14.80
CA THR A 287 -6.79 6.53 14.64
C THR A 287 -7.06 5.07 15.03
N LEU A 288 -6.17 4.14 14.66
CA LEU A 288 -6.30 2.73 15.08
C LEU A 288 -6.18 2.57 16.59
N ARG A 289 -5.31 3.34 17.26
CA ARG A 289 -5.18 3.31 18.71
C ARG A 289 -6.45 3.82 19.40
N GLU A 290 -7.00 4.93 18.91
CA GLU A 290 -8.25 5.50 19.42
C GLU A 290 -9.42 4.52 19.23
N ARG A 291 -9.53 3.92 18.04
CA ARG A 291 -10.54 2.89 17.74
C ARG A 291 -10.37 1.65 18.63
N ALA A 292 -9.14 1.18 18.85
CA ALA A 292 -8.89 0.03 19.72
C ALA A 292 -9.28 0.32 21.19
N ALA A 293 -9.05 1.55 21.67
CA ALA A 293 -9.51 1.97 23.00
C ALA A 293 -11.05 1.95 23.08
N ALA A 294 -11.74 2.54 22.09
CA ALA A 294 -13.20 2.55 22.01
C ALA A 294 -13.79 1.13 21.96
N VAL A 295 -13.23 0.22 21.16
CA VAL A 295 -13.67 -1.18 21.09
C VAL A 295 -13.52 -1.88 22.44
N LYS A 296 -12.41 -1.63 23.15
CA LYS A 296 -12.17 -2.22 24.46
C LYS A 296 -13.19 -1.74 25.49
N GLU A 297 -13.59 -0.48 25.44
CA GLU A 297 -14.64 0.08 26.31
C GLU A 297 -16.00 -0.56 26.02
N ILE A 298 -16.42 -0.61 24.75
CA ILE A 298 -17.68 -1.23 24.33
C ILE A 298 -17.75 -2.70 24.77
N LEU A 299 -16.69 -3.48 24.55
CA LEU A 299 -16.65 -4.89 24.95
C LEU A 299 -16.71 -5.08 26.47
N ALA A 300 -16.14 -4.16 27.25
CA ALA A 300 -16.21 -4.21 28.70
C ALA A 300 -17.63 -3.93 29.21
N GLU A 301 -18.34 -2.96 28.62
CA GLU A 301 -19.73 -2.66 28.94
C GLU A 301 -20.65 -3.85 28.61
N MET A 302 -20.53 -4.42 27.41
CA MET A 302 -21.31 -5.60 27.01
C MET A 302 -21.10 -6.79 27.96
N ALA A 303 -19.86 -7.01 28.42
CA ALA A 303 -19.56 -8.09 29.37
C ALA A 303 -20.19 -7.84 30.76
N GLN A 304 -20.25 -6.58 31.20
CA GLN A 304 -20.92 -6.23 32.46
C GLN A 304 -22.44 -6.42 32.36
N ASP A 305 -23.04 -6.05 31.25
CA ASP A 305 -24.49 -6.18 31.07
C ASP A 305 -24.92 -7.64 30.95
N ALA A 306 -24.15 -8.45 30.22
CA ALA A 306 -24.37 -9.91 30.16
C ALA A 306 -24.22 -10.59 31.53
N ALA A 307 -23.34 -10.08 32.40
CA ALA A 307 -23.21 -10.59 33.77
C ALA A 307 -24.44 -10.24 34.63
N LYS A 308 -24.94 -8.99 34.54
CA LYS A 308 -26.15 -8.55 35.25
C LYS A 308 -27.40 -9.29 34.78
N GLU A 309 -27.49 -9.61 33.50
CA GLU A 309 -28.63 -10.34 32.94
C GLU A 309 -28.68 -11.78 33.47
N LYS A 310 -27.52 -12.47 33.51
CA LYS A 310 -27.42 -13.80 34.13
C LYS A 310 -27.78 -13.83 35.62
N GLU A 311 -27.45 -12.77 36.36
CA GLU A 311 -27.85 -12.65 37.77
C GLU A 311 -29.37 -12.47 37.93
N ARG A 312 -30.03 -11.78 37.00
CA ARG A 312 -31.49 -11.59 37.01
C ARG A 312 -32.25 -12.85 36.62
N GLU A 313 -31.74 -13.64 35.69
CA GLU A 313 -32.36 -14.92 35.27
C GLU A 313 -32.21 -16.03 36.33
N ALA A 314 -31.27 -15.88 37.26
CA ALA A 314 -31.02 -16.84 38.34
C ALA A 314 -31.86 -16.61 39.62
N THR A 315 -32.66 -15.55 39.66
CA THR A 315 -33.58 -15.18 40.77
C THR A 315 -35.03 -15.34 40.38
#